data_AF-A0A4R1Q6I2-F1
#
_entry.id   AF-A0A4R1Q6I2-F1
#
_cell.length_a   1.000
_cell.length_b   1.000
_cell.length_c   1.000
_cell.angle_alpha   90.00
_cell.angle_beta   90.00
_cell.angle_gamma   90.00
#
_symmetry.space_group_name_H-M   'P 1'
#
loop_
_entity.id
_entity.type
_entity.pdbx_description
1 polymer ?
#
loop_
_entity_poly.entity_id
_entity_poly.type
_entity_poly.pdbx_seq_one_letter_code
_entity_poly.pdbx_strand_id
1 'polypeptide(L)'
;MNAPWVNIITAGGKMVSSLMEHEREKPHSAEMSLPESIEQARREWQEAQAYYNTVTDKDLIDHAAYLIQAAEKKYIYLMKRARAEGIVHSKYTITEH
;
A
#
# COMPACT_ATOMS: atom_id res chain seq x y z
N MET A 1 -6.96 -54.41 27.68
CA MET A 1 -5.60 -54.50 28.24
C MET A 1 -5.17 -53.09 28.60
N ASN A 2 -5.01 -52.83 29.89
CA ASN A 2 -4.72 -51.50 30.44
C ASN A 2 -3.20 -51.37 30.55
N ALA A 3 -2.58 -50.45 29.80
CA ALA A 3 -1.12 -50.28 29.83
C ALA A 3 -0.74 -49.12 30.78
N PRO A 4 0.23 -49.33 31.69
CA PRO A 4 0.39 -48.54 32.90
C PRO A 4 1.57 -47.57 32.75
N TRP A 5 1.29 -46.33 32.41
CA TRP A 5 2.30 -45.26 32.48
C TRP A 5 1.63 -43.89 32.59
N VAL A 6 0.70 -43.77 33.52
CA VAL A 6 0.38 -42.46 34.12
C VAL A 6 1.23 -42.35 35.39
N ASN A 7 2.35 -41.62 35.29
CA ASN A 7 2.93 -40.88 36.41
C ASN A 7 3.81 -39.71 35.89
N ILE A 8 3.22 -38.50 35.91
CA ILE A 8 3.72 -37.25 36.51
C ILE A 8 5.14 -37.40 37.13
N ILE A 9 6.19 -36.57 36.97
CA ILE A 9 6.41 -35.12 36.74
C ILE A 9 7.93 -34.95 36.47
N THR A 10 8.37 -33.88 35.78
CA THR A 10 9.48 -32.97 36.21
C THR A 10 10.29 -32.41 35.04
N ALA A 11 10.18 -31.08 34.91
CA ALA A 11 11.14 -30.11 34.36
C ALA A 11 11.68 -30.28 32.92
N GLY A 12 11.29 -29.34 32.06
CA GLY A 12 12.09 -28.91 30.91
C GLY A 12 11.80 -29.64 29.61
N GLY A 13 10.89 -29.10 28.80
CA GLY A 13 10.66 -29.65 27.46
C GLY A 13 9.41 -29.19 26.73
N LYS A 14 8.86 -28.01 27.04
CA LYS A 14 7.88 -27.36 26.14
C LYS A 14 8.61 -26.38 25.23
N MET A 15 9.44 -26.90 24.34
CA MET A 15 10.05 -26.12 23.26
C MET A 15 10.05 -26.92 21.96
N VAL A 16 8.86 -27.27 21.47
CA VAL A 16 8.69 -27.52 20.03
C VAL A 16 7.39 -26.93 19.45
N SER A 17 6.48 -26.39 20.27
CA SER A 17 5.32 -25.63 19.76
C SER A 17 5.64 -24.22 19.26
N SER A 18 6.85 -23.69 19.48
CA SER A 18 7.22 -22.31 19.10
C SER A 18 7.86 -22.19 17.70
N LEU A 19 7.88 -23.27 16.91
CA LEU A 19 8.46 -23.28 15.56
C LEU A 19 7.42 -23.16 14.44
N MET A 20 6.20 -22.75 14.76
CA MET A 20 5.16 -22.44 13.78
C MET A 20 4.41 -21.18 14.20
N GLU A 21 5.09 -20.04 14.27
CA GLU A 21 4.40 -18.75 14.43
C GLU A 21 5.27 -17.58 13.96
N HIS A 22 5.58 -17.51 12.67
CA HIS A 22 5.70 -16.24 11.93
C HIS A 22 6.07 -16.47 10.46
N GLU A 23 5.31 -17.31 9.75
CA GLU A 23 5.01 -16.91 8.38
C GLU A 23 4.01 -15.77 8.51
N ARG A 24 4.53 -14.54 8.65
CA ARG A 24 3.71 -13.34 8.44
C ARG A 24 3.22 -13.46 7.01
N GLU A 25 2.01 -13.97 6.85
CA GLU A 25 1.20 -13.73 5.67
C GLU A 25 1.22 -12.22 5.47
N LYS A 26 2.03 -11.76 4.51
CA LYS A 26 1.90 -10.42 3.98
C LYS A 26 0.47 -10.35 3.48
N PRO A 27 -0.39 -9.48 4.03
CA PRO A 27 -1.75 -9.42 3.57
C PRO A 27 -1.70 -9.16 2.07
N HIS A 28 -2.31 -10.08 1.32
CA HIS A 28 -2.61 -9.94 -0.09
C HIS A 28 -3.01 -8.50 -0.34
N SER A 29 -2.25 -7.83 -1.22
CA SER A 29 -2.40 -6.44 -1.65
C SER A 29 -3.84 -5.95 -1.43
N ALA A 30 -4.06 -5.21 -0.34
CA ALA A 30 -5.35 -4.61 -0.07
C ALA A 30 -5.76 -3.86 -1.33
N GLU A 31 -6.85 -4.28 -1.97
CA GLU A 31 -7.38 -3.58 -3.14
C GLU A 31 -7.66 -2.14 -2.71
N MET A 32 -6.78 -1.22 -3.10
CA MET A 32 -6.91 0.18 -2.74
C MET A 32 -8.22 0.71 -3.31
N SER A 33 -9.02 1.38 -2.48
CA SER A 33 -10.25 1.99 -2.95
C SER A 33 -9.95 3.05 -4.02
N LEU A 34 -10.92 3.38 -4.88
CA LEU A 34 -10.73 4.40 -5.92
C LEU A 34 -10.28 5.77 -5.35
N PRO A 35 -10.86 6.28 -4.24
CA PRO A 35 -10.39 7.52 -3.61
C PRO A 35 -8.94 7.43 -3.12
N GLU A 36 -8.54 6.31 -2.50
CA GLU A 36 -7.16 6.10 -2.05
C GLU A 36 -6.20 6.02 -3.24
N SER A 37 -6.61 5.38 -4.33
CA SER A 37 -5.84 5.29 -5.58
C SER A 37 -5.62 6.66 -6.21
N ILE A 38 -6.64 7.52 -6.21
CA ILE A 38 -6.54 8.91 -6.70
C ILE A 38 -5.56 9.70 -5.86
N GLU A 39 -5.69 9.60 -4.55
CA GLU A 39 -4.85 10.33 -3.61
C GLU A 39 -3.40 9.85 -3.64
N GLN A 40 -3.18 8.55 -3.86
CA GLN A 40 -1.86 7.99 -4.12
C GLN A 40 -1.28 8.50 -5.44
N ALA A 41 -2.04 8.49 -6.54
CA ALA A 41 -1.59 9.02 -7.83
C ALA A 41 -1.26 10.52 -7.75
N ARG A 42 -2.00 11.28 -6.92
CA ARG A 42 -1.71 12.69 -6.64
C ARG A 42 -0.35 12.87 -5.95
N ARG A 43 -0.06 12.06 -4.93
CA ARG A 43 1.25 12.06 -4.26
C ARG A 43 2.39 11.68 -5.20
N GLU A 44 2.22 10.61 -5.97
CA GLU A 44 3.19 10.18 -6.99
C GLU A 44 3.47 11.29 -8.00
N TRP A 45 2.45 12.04 -8.42
CA TRP A 45 2.64 13.17 -9.33
C TRP A 45 3.44 14.31 -8.68
N GLN A 46 3.17 14.63 -7.41
CA GLN A 46 3.93 15.64 -6.67
C GLN A 46 5.40 15.22 -6.49
N GLU A 47 5.65 13.95 -6.19
CA GLU A 47 7.00 13.38 -6.07
C GLU A 47 7.74 13.42 -7.40
N ALA A 48 7.10 13.03 -8.49
CA ALA A 48 7.69 13.11 -9.83
C ALA A 48 8.02 14.56 -10.23
N GLN A 49 7.15 15.51 -9.87
CA GLN A 49 7.38 16.93 -10.10
C GLN A 49 8.59 17.45 -9.31
N ALA A 50 8.70 17.05 -8.04
CA ALA A 50 9.87 17.37 -7.22
C ALA A 50 11.14 16.77 -7.83
N TYR A 51 11.11 15.49 -8.22
CA TYR A 51 12.23 14.80 -8.84
C TYR A 51 12.73 15.53 -10.10
N TYR A 52 11.84 15.82 -11.04
CA TYR A 52 12.19 16.56 -12.26
C TYR A 52 12.79 17.93 -11.99
N ASN A 53 12.27 18.67 -11.01
CA ASN A 53 12.82 19.97 -10.64
C ASN A 53 14.22 19.87 -10.00
N THR A 54 14.56 18.73 -9.41
CA THR A 54 15.89 18.47 -8.82
C THR A 54 16.90 17.87 -9.80
N VAL A 55 16.43 17.21 -10.87
CA VAL A 55 17.31 16.56 -11.85
C VAL A 55 17.99 17.61 -12.70
N THR A 56 19.32 17.66 -12.61
CA THR A 56 20.20 18.49 -13.45
C THR A 56 21.00 17.67 -14.46
N ASP A 57 21.01 16.35 -14.29
CA ASP A 57 21.68 15.41 -15.17
C ASP A 57 20.91 15.26 -16.49
N LYS A 58 21.61 15.47 -17.61
CA LYS A 58 21.04 15.40 -18.96
C LYS A 58 20.63 13.98 -19.34
N ASP A 59 21.25 12.95 -18.76
CA ASP A 59 20.90 11.57 -19.06
C ASP A 59 19.64 11.12 -18.27
N LEU A 60 19.28 11.86 -17.21
CA LEU A 60 18.13 11.55 -16.36
C LEU A 60 16.93 12.47 -16.62
N ILE A 61 17.09 13.61 -17.30
CA ILE A 61 16.01 14.56 -17.53
C ILE A 61 14.86 13.97 -18.36
N ASP A 62 15.18 13.15 -19.36
CA ASP A 62 14.16 12.48 -20.19
C ASP A 62 13.38 11.45 -19.38
N HIS A 63 14.07 10.71 -18.50
CA HIS A 63 13.44 9.79 -17.57
C HIS A 63 12.53 10.53 -16.59
N ALA A 64 13.01 11.64 -16.01
CA ALA A 64 12.22 12.46 -15.10
C ALA A 64 10.98 13.07 -15.79
N ALA A 65 11.12 13.52 -17.04
CA ALA A 65 10.01 14.02 -17.86
C ALA A 65 8.96 12.92 -18.09
N TYR A 66 9.40 11.72 -18.46
CA TYR A 66 8.51 10.57 -18.63
C TYR A 66 7.75 10.23 -17.35
N LEU A 67 8.43 10.23 -16.20
CA LEU A 67 7.81 9.95 -14.90
C LEU A 67 6.70 10.94 -14.55
N ILE A 68 6.93 12.25 -14.70
CA ILE A 68 5.87 13.24 -14.46
C ILE A 68 4.68 12.97 -15.38
N GLN A 69 4.92 12.80 -16.68
CA GLN A 69 3.86 12.60 -17.66
C GLN A 69 3.05 11.33 -17.38
N ALA A 70 3.72 10.24 -16.96
CA ALA A 70 3.06 9.00 -16.59
C ALA A 70 2.18 9.18 -15.34
N ALA A 71 2.70 9.83 -14.30
CA ALA A 71 1.97 10.08 -13.06
C ALA A 71 0.77 11.01 -13.28
N GLU A 72 0.93 12.07 -14.07
CA GLU A 72 -0.14 12.99 -14.46
C GLU A 72 -1.26 12.25 -15.20
N LYS A 73 -0.92 11.45 -16.22
CA LYS A 73 -1.89 10.67 -16.99
C LYS A 73 -2.66 9.69 -16.10
N LYS A 74 -1.97 9.01 -15.16
CA LYS A 74 -2.59 8.11 -14.19
C LYS A 74 -3.60 8.86 -13.30
N TYR A 75 -3.21 10.00 -12.73
CA TYR A 75 -4.10 10.82 -11.91
C TYR A 75 -5.33 11.28 -12.69
N ILE A 76 -5.15 11.82 -13.91
CA ILE A 76 -6.26 12.28 -14.76
C ILE A 76 -7.22 11.13 -15.09
N TYR A 77 -6.69 9.95 -15.42
CA TYR A 77 -7.50 8.76 -15.70
C TYR A 77 -8.35 8.38 -14.48
N LEU A 78 -7.76 8.29 -13.29
CA LEU A 78 -8.49 7.94 -12.07
C LEU A 78 -9.55 8.98 -11.72
N MET A 79 -9.27 10.27 -11.92
CA MET A 79 -10.25 11.35 -11.74
C MET A 79 -11.41 11.25 -12.73
N LYS A 80 -11.16 10.89 -14.00
CA LYS A 80 -12.21 10.62 -14.99
C LYS A 80 -13.06 9.42 -14.59
N ARG A 81 -12.43 8.36 -14.10
CA ARG A 81 -13.09 7.15 -13.61
C ARG A 81 -13.99 7.43 -12.40
N ALA A 82 -13.50 8.17 -11.40
CA ALA A 82 -14.31 8.55 -10.24
C ALA A 82 -15.55 9.39 -10.61
N ARG A 83 -15.42 10.30 -11.59
CA ARG A 83 -16.57 11.03 -12.13
C ARG A 83 -17.59 10.11 -12.79
N ALA A 84 -17.13 9.11 -13.55
CA ALA A 84 -18.01 8.14 -14.20
C ALA A 84 -18.74 7.24 -13.19
N GLU A 85 -18.08 6.89 -12.08
CA GLU A 85 -18.65 6.06 -11.01
C GLU A 85 -19.56 6.86 -10.05
N GLY A 86 -19.70 8.18 -10.24
CA GLY A 86 -20.46 9.05 -9.33
C GLY A 86 -19.80 9.24 -7.96
N ILE A 87 -18.58 8.73 -7.79
CA ILE A 87 -17.76 8.86 -6.57
C ILE A 87 -17.04 10.21 -6.65
N VAL A 88 -17.83 11.29 -6.61
CA VAL A 88 -17.28 12.60 -6.27
C VAL A 88 -17.16 12.57 -4.75
N HIS A 89 -15.96 12.28 -4.25
CA HIS A 89 -15.67 12.38 -2.82
C HIS A 89 -15.85 13.84 -2.40
N SER A 90 -17.08 14.19 -2.06
CA SER A 90 -17.43 15.44 -1.41
C SER A 90 -16.92 15.37 0.03
N LYS A 91 -15.62 15.57 0.22
CA LYS A 91 -15.03 15.90 1.53
C LYS A 91 -14.65 17.38 1.63
N TYR A 92 -15.11 18.17 0.66
CA TYR A 92 -15.07 19.63 0.64
C TYR A 92 -16.46 20.21 0.35
N THR A 93 -17.52 19.71 0.99
CA THR A 93 -18.63 20.62 1.33
C THR A 93 -18.09 21.49 2.44
N ILE A 94 -17.69 22.70 2.08
CA ILE A 94 -17.32 23.79 2.98
C ILE A 94 -18.31 23.75 4.15
N THR A 95 -17.82 23.44 5.34
CA THR A 95 -18.60 23.61 6.56
C THR A 95 -18.72 25.12 6.75
N GLU A 96 -19.80 25.70 6.24
CA GLU A 96 -20.24 27.04 6.63
C GLU A 96 -20.51 27.00 8.14
N HIS A 97 -19.85 27.89 8.88
CA HIS A 97 -20.18 28.26 10.24
C HIS A 97 -20.15 29.78 10.34
#